data_AF-A0AAU9MDX0-F1
#
_entry.id   AF-A0AAU9MDX0-F1
#
_cell.length_a   1.000
_cell.length_b   1.000
_cell.length_c   1.000
_cell.angle_alpha   90.00
_cell.angle_beta   90.00
_cell.angle_gamma   90.00
#
_symmetry.space_group_name_H-M   'P 1'
#
loop_
_entity.id
_entity.type
_entity.pdbx_description
1 polymer ?
#
loop_
_entity_poly.entity_id
_entity_poly.type
_entity_poly.pdbx_seq_one_letter_code
_entity_poly.pdbx_strand_id
1 'polypeptide(L)'
;MGGLHAIPLSICITLLFAINGEAVTPRETLEIIIGVGAPSSPPPEFQDCPPPPPPPCPPPPSTKPPSRKPPPPPSPSLSPPPPPPPPSPRPPKPPQTPSPPGGFFDGFANMLQQRDFKVIQAFKNKVTSDPTGITKTWKGKNICDYQGFICDVVPDVKQRGIAGVNFNNRNLYGPNLTLTEFLTGLKDIAFFHANSNNFTGSIPADIGTLRYLLELDLSNNKFTGSFPYQVLHAKKLVFLDLRFNTFSGVVHPDVFLLDLDLLFINNNNFKQTLPESLGSTTALYLTLANNHFIGEISKSIGRAAKTLQEVLFLNNQLTGCLPYEIGLLKKSTVFDVGFNDLTGPIPHSFQCLEKMELLNLAHNKFYNEVPEAVCNLPELSNFTVSYNYFTQVGPRCRELIKKEILDVKMNCILDLPNQRSPTDCARFFSNLPSCPDKKSLTYIPCSKGYSSNDQLEASNVQWATPSPAPAPLWRSYGALSPN
;
A
#
# COMPACT_ATOMS: atom_id res chain seq x y z
N MET A 1 -31.94 -3.52 0.82
CA MET A 1 -31.06 -4.61 1.28
C MET A 1 -30.22 -5.06 0.08
N GLY A 2 -29.03 -4.50 -0.07
CA GLY A 2 -28.04 -4.92 -1.06
C GLY A 2 -26.72 -5.02 -0.31
N GLY A 3 -26.18 -6.23 -0.20
CA GLY A 3 -24.94 -6.48 0.51
C GLY A 3 -23.78 -5.75 -0.17
N LEU A 4 -22.98 -5.04 0.62
CA LEU A 4 -21.67 -4.58 0.19
C LEU A 4 -20.82 -5.82 -0.12
N HIS A 5 -20.51 -6.06 -1.38
CA HIS A 5 -19.33 -6.83 -1.71
C HIS A 5 -18.13 -5.90 -1.53
N ALA A 6 -17.58 -5.88 -0.31
CA ALA A 6 -16.21 -5.42 -0.11
C ALA A 6 -15.31 -6.40 -0.88
N ILE A 7 -14.48 -5.90 -1.79
CA ILE A 7 -13.36 -6.68 -2.32
C ILE A 7 -12.29 -6.60 -1.23
N PRO A 8 -11.96 -7.70 -0.52
CA PRO A 8 -10.79 -7.69 0.35
C PRO A 8 -9.58 -7.62 -0.57
N LEU A 9 -9.00 -6.42 -0.71
CA LEU A 9 -7.63 -6.33 -1.19
C LEU A 9 -6.78 -6.88 -0.04
N SER A 10 -6.16 -8.04 -0.21
CA SER A 10 -5.13 -8.54 0.71
C SER A 10 -3.81 -8.41 -0.04
N ILE A 11 -3.11 -7.30 0.18
CA ILE A 11 -1.76 -7.11 -0.36
C ILE A 11 -0.83 -7.77 0.64
N CYS A 12 -0.08 -8.78 0.22
CA CYS A 12 0.98 -9.43 0.99
C CYS A 12 2.32 -8.74 0.67
N ILE A 13 2.84 -7.91 1.58
CA ILE A 13 4.20 -7.35 1.42
C ILE A 13 5.21 -8.23 2.15
N THR A 14 6.10 -8.89 1.39
CA THR A 14 7.31 -9.53 1.95
C THR A 14 8.46 -8.51 1.92
N LEU A 15 8.82 -7.95 3.07
CA LEU A 15 9.96 -7.04 3.20
C LEU A 15 11.25 -7.86 3.38
N LEU A 16 12.17 -7.76 2.42
CA LEU A 16 13.55 -8.22 2.54
C LEU A 16 14.47 -6.99 2.61
N PHE A 17 15.04 -6.72 3.78
CA PHE A 17 16.14 -5.75 3.90
C PHE A 17 17.33 -6.41 4.59
N ALA A 18 18.47 -6.41 3.89
CA ALA A 18 19.75 -6.86 4.40
C ALA A 18 20.41 -5.70 5.16
N ILE A 19 20.76 -5.93 6.41
CA ILE A 19 21.76 -5.12 7.11
C ILE A 19 23.05 -5.94 7.06
N ASN A 20 24.05 -5.48 6.31
CA ASN A 20 25.37 -6.11 6.09
C ASN A 20 25.41 -7.42 5.29
N GLY A 21 24.71 -7.51 4.16
CA GLY A 21 25.00 -8.54 3.14
C GLY A 21 24.66 -9.98 3.51
N GLU A 22 24.03 -10.23 4.66
CA GLU A 22 23.36 -11.48 4.96
C GLU A 22 21.84 -11.28 4.93
N ALA A 23 21.15 -12.18 4.24
CA ALA A 23 19.70 -12.20 4.13
C ALA A 23 19.09 -12.40 5.52
N VAL A 24 18.47 -11.35 6.06
CA VAL A 24 17.62 -11.44 7.25
C VAL A 24 16.36 -12.20 6.86
N THR A 25 15.94 -13.12 7.72
CA THR A 25 14.78 -14.03 7.61
C THR A 25 13.54 -13.37 6.97
N PRO A 26 12.73 -14.11 6.18
CA PRO A 26 11.54 -13.55 5.54
C PRO A 26 10.58 -12.98 6.60
N ARG A 27 10.25 -11.69 6.49
CA ARG A 27 9.19 -11.09 7.31
C ARG A 27 7.83 -11.67 6.91
N GLU A 28 7.01 -11.93 7.92
CA GLU A 28 5.59 -12.22 7.74
C GLU A 28 4.93 -11.10 6.93
N THR A 29 4.08 -11.49 5.99
CA THR A 29 3.32 -10.64 5.08
C THR A 29 2.56 -9.55 5.84
N LEU A 30 2.82 -8.27 5.55
CA LEU A 30 1.84 -7.22 5.89
C LEU A 30 0.58 -7.56 5.11
N GLU A 31 -0.55 -7.76 5.80
CA GLU A 31 -1.89 -7.72 5.18
C GLU A 31 -2.34 -6.26 5.14
N ILE A 32 -2.48 -5.69 3.95
CA ILE A 32 -3.16 -4.40 3.78
C ILE A 32 -4.66 -4.69 3.74
N ILE A 33 -5.36 -4.64 4.87
CA ILE A 33 -6.83 -4.68 4.87
C ILE A 33 -7.34 -3.26 4.54
N ILE A 34 -7.84 -3.06 3.31
CA ILE A 34 -8.62 -1.86 2.96
C ILE A 34 -10.04 -2.06 3.53
N GLY A 35 -10.19 -1.83 4.84
CA GLY A 35 -11.47 -1.96 5.54
C GLY A 35 -12.33 -0.71 5.40
N VAL A 36 -13.53 -0.87 4.81
CA VAL A 36 -14.63 0.09 4.91
C VAL A 36 -15.34 -0.18 6.24
N GLY A 37 -15.19 0.70 7.22
CA GLY A 37 -15.84 0.58 8.52
C GLY A 37 -17.31 1.00 8.47
N ALA A 38 -18.23 0.11 8.85
CA ALA A 38 -19.57 0.45 9.31
C ALA A 38 -19.68 0.17 10.82
N PRO A 39 -20.45 0.95 11.61
CA PRO A 39 -20.48 0.80 13.07
C PRO A 39 -21.50 -0.24 13.53
N SER A 40 -21.10 -0.98 14.57
CA SER A 40 -21.89 -1.63 15.63
C SER A 40 -23.15 -2.43 15.25
N SER A 41 -23.06 -3.76 15.30
CA SER A 41 -24.17 -4.69 15.59
C SER A 41 -23.61 -5.93 16.30
N PRO A 42 -24.33 -6.54 17.27
CA PRO A 42 -23.81 -7.65 18.07
C PRO A 42 -23.64 -8.93 17.24
N PRO A 43 -22.79 -9.87 17.68
CA PRO A 43 -22.47 -11.07 16.89
C PRO A 43 -23.67 -12.02 16.82
N PRO A 44 -23.97 -12.62 15.65
CA PRO A 44 -24.91 -13.73 15.59
C PRO A 44 -24.28 -15.00 16.18
N GLU A 45 -25.15 -15.83 16.78
CA GLU A 45 -24.82 -17.13 17.39
C GLU A 45 -24.10 -18.07 16.41
N PHE A 46 -23.17 -18.86 16.96
CA PHE A 46 -22.45 -19.93 16.27
C PHE A 46 -23.43 -20.97 15.71
N GLN A 47 -23.49 -21.10 14.38
CA GLN A 47 -23.94 -22.33 13.71
C GLN A 47 -22.71 -23.02 13.12
N ASP A 48 -22.57 -24.31 13.46
CA ASP A 48 -21.47 -25.18 13.05
C ASP A 48 -21.33 -25.25 11.52
N CYS A 49 -20.13 -24.96 11.02
CA CYS A 49 -19.77 -25.19 9.62
C CYS A 49 -19.63 -26.71 9.35
N PRO A 50 -20.17 -27.23 8.22
CA PRO A 50 -19.90 -28.60 7.81
C PRO A 50 -18.45 -28.77 7.32
N PRO A 51 -17.84 -29.97 7.47
CA PRO A 51 -16.44 -30.20 7.14
C PRO A 51 -16.17 -30.14 5.61
N PRO A 52 -14.95 -29.78 5.20
CA PRO A 52 -14.59 -29.62 3.79
C PRO A 52 -14.58 -30.96 3.02
N PRO A 53 -14.84 -30.94 1.70
CA PRO A 53 -14.81 -32.15 0.88
C PRO A 53 -13.37 -32.68 0.68
N PRO A 54 -13.22 -34.00 0.46
CA PRO A 54 -11.91 -34.63 0.31
C PRO A 54 -11.20 -34.23 -1.00
N PRO A 55 -9.86 -34.28 -1.04
CA PRO A 55 -9.07 -33.85 -2.18
C PRO A 55 -9.26 -34.75 -3.42
N PRO A 56 -9.12 -34.20 -4.64
CA PRO A 56 -9.30 -34.95 -5.87
C PRO A 56 -8.15 -35.97 -6.10
N CYS A 57 -8.51 -37.09 -6.72
CA CYS A 57 -7.60 -38.19 -7.04
C CYS A 57 -6.50 -37.80 -8.04
N PRO A 58 -5.30 -38.41 -7.96
CA PRO A 58 -4.20 -38.14 -8.89
C PRO A 58 -4.47 -38.73 -10.29
N PRO A 59 -3.93 -38.10 -11.36
CA PRO A 59 -4.12 -38.57 -12.73
C PRO A 59 -3.35 -39.85 -13.04
N PRO A 60 -3.77 -40.63 -14.06
CA PRO A 60 -3.15 -41.92 -14.41
C PRO A 60 -1.76 -41.76 -15.04
N PRO A 61 -0.89 -42.78 -14.95
CA PRO A 61 0.50 -42.70 -15.39
C PRO A 61 0.62 -42.67 -16.92
N SER A 62 1.36 -41.69 -17.43
CA SER A 62 1.74 -41.59 -18.85
C SER A 62 2.99 -42.43 -19.17
N THR A 63 3.09 -42.77 -20.45
CA THR A 63 3.85 -43.85 -21.07
C THR A 63 5.38 -43.66 -21.15
N LYS A 64 6.08 -44.81 -21.20
CA LYS A 64 7.53 -45.06 -21.45
C LYS A 64 8.35 -43.96 -22.15
N PRO A 65 9.59 -43.68 -21.69
CA PRO A 65 10.60 -42.97 -22.48
C PRO A 65 11.43 -43.91 -23.39
N PRO A 66 12.10 -43.40 -24.44
CA PRO A 66 12.90 -44.20 -25.37
C PRO A 66 14.29 -44.55 -24.83
N SER A 67 14.86 -45.60 -25.42
CA SER A 67 16.11 -46.31 -25.12
C SER A 67 17.39 -45.46 -25.03
N ARG A 68 18.20 -45.72 -23.99
CA ARG A 68 19.58 -45.21 -23.81
C ARG A 68 20.58 -45.85 -24.80
N LYS A 69 21.54 -45.05 -25.28
CA LYS A 69 22.78 -45.53 -25.91
C LYS A 69 23.73 -46.16 -24.86
N PRO A 70 24.63 -47.09 -25.24
CA PRO A 70 25.58 -47.70 -24.31
C PRO A 70 26.74 -46.76 -23.95
N PRO A 71 27.32 -46.86 -22.74
CA PRO A 71 28.48 -46.08 -22.34
C PRO A 71 29.83 -46.69 -22.83
N PRO A 72 30.91 -45.88 -22.91
CA PRO A 72 32.25 -46.34 -23.28
C PRO A 72 32.96 -47.13 -22.15
N PRO A 73 34.07 -47.84 -22.46
CA PRO A 73 34.73 -48.76 -21.53
C PRO A 73 35.44 -48.07 -20.34
N PRO A 74 35.70 -48.81 -19.24
CA PRO A 74 36.16 -48.24 -17.98
C PRO A 74 37.66 -47.91 -17.99
N SER A 75 38.00 -46.78 -17.37
CA SER A 75 39.38 -46.39 -17.01
C SER A 75 39.88 -47.19 -15.79
N PRO A 76 41.21 -47.30 -15.57
CA PRO A 76 41.79 -48.14 -14.52
C PRO A 76 41.46 -47.66 -13.10
N SER A 77 41.32 -48.62 -12.18
CA SER A 77 40.97 -48.43 -10.78
C SER A 77 41.99 -47.59 -10.01
N LEU A 78 41.54 -46.47 -9.44
CA LEU A 78 42.21 -45.84 -8.31
C LEU A 78 41.73 -46.51 -7.03
N SER A 79 42.69 -46.89 -6.17
CA SER A 79 42.46 -47.48 -4.85
C SER A 79 41.52 -46.62 -3.99
N PRO A 80 40.69 -47.22 -3.12
CA PRO A 80 39.80 -46.47 -2.25
C PRO A 80 40.60 -45.64 -1.24
N PRO A 81 40.17 -44.40 -0.93
CA PRO A 81 40.76 -43.64 0.15
C PRO A 81 40.45 -44.31 1.51
N PRO A 82 41.33 -44.15 2.51
CA PRO A 82 41.11 -44.71 3.84
C PRO A 82 39.84 -44.12 4.50
N PRO A 83 39.20 -44.87 5.41
CA PRO A 83 37.98 -44.42 6.08
C PRO A 83 38.24 -43.15 6.90
N PRO A 84 37.23 -42.25 7.03
CA PRO A 84 37.36 -41.05 7.82
C PRO A 84 37.61 -41.39 9.30
N PRO A 85 38.42 -40.58 10.01
CA PRO A 85 38.62 -40.75 11.44
C PRO A 85 37.29 -40.56 12.20
N PRO A 86 37.14 -41.19 13.39
CA PRO A 86 35.94 -41.04 14.20
C PRO A 86 35.69 -39.57 14.54
N PRO A 87 34.42 -39.15 14.72
CA PRO A 87 34.07 -37.77 15.01
C PRO A 87 34.78 -37.32 16.28
N SER A 88 35.56 -36.25 16.17
CA SER A 88 36.16 -35.56 17.29
C SER A 88 35.08 -35.20 18.32
N PRO A 89 35.37 -35.29 19.63
CA PRO A 89 34.46 -34.82 20.66
C PRO A 89 34.02 -33.40 20.34
N ARG A 90 32.70 -33.16 20.39
CA ARG A 90 32.13 -31.82 20.20
C ARG A 90 32.94 -30.84 21.08
N PRO A 91 33.44 -29.72 20.53
CA PRO A 91 34.14 -28.73 21.35
C PRO A 91 33.23 -28.39 22.54
N PRO A 92 33.77 -28.33 23.77
CA PRO A 92 32.97 -27.83 24.88
C PRO A 92 32.38 -26.49 24.46
N LYS A 93 31.09 -26.29 24.79
CA LYS A 93 30.40 -25.00 24.63
C LYS A 93 31.39 -23.91 25.08
N PRO A 94 31.61 -22.84 24.29
CA PRO A 94 32.54 -21.78 24.69
C PRO A 94 32.26 -21.45 26.14
N PRO A 95 33.29 -21.35 27.01
CA PRO A 95 33.07 -20.95 28.38
C PRO A 95 32.17 -19.72 28.35
N GLN A 96 31.06 -19.73 29.10
CA GLN A 96 30.41 -18.48 29.43
C GLN A 96 31.53 -17.60 29.96
N THR A 97 31.87 -16.55 29.21
CA THR A 97 32.83 -15.54 29.69
C THR A 97 32.36 -15.19 31.09
N PRO A 98 33.21 -15.38 32.12
CA PRO A 98 32.80 -15.05 33.47
C PRO A 98 32.34 -13.60 33.46
N SER A 99 31.10 -13.40 33.91
CA SER A 99 30.57 -12.06 34.16
C SER A 99 31.66 -11.28 34.89
N PRO A 100 32.03 -10.07 34.41
CA PRO A 100 32.97 -9.24 35.13
C PRO A 100 32.52 -9.14 36.60
N PRO A 101 33.45 -9.18 37.57
CA PRO A 101 33.11 -9.01 38.97
C PRO A 101 32.26 -7.74 39.10
N GLY A 102 31.12 -7.85 39.78
CA GLY A 102 30.15 -6.77 39.90
C GLY A 102 30.82 -5.44 40.28
N GLY A 103 30.40 -4.36 39.61
CA GLY A 103 30.85 -3.02 40.00
C GLY A 103 30.46 -1.85 39.09
N PHE A 104 30.32 -2.04 37.77
CA PHE A 104 30.12 -0.86 36.89
C PHE A 104 28.73 -0.71 36.28
N PHE A 105 28.02 -1.80 35.99
CA PHE A 105 26.72 -1.74 35.31
C PHE A 105 25.57 -2.36 36.11
N ASP A 106 25.70 -2.49 37.44
CA ASP A 106 24.65 -3.07 38.30
C ASP A 106 24.05 -4.36 37.71
N GLY A 107 24.89 -5.32 37.32
CA GLY A 107 24.46 -6.62 36.78
C GLY A 107 23.83 -6.61 35.37
N PHE A 108 23.87 -5.48 34.65
CA PHE A 108 23.53 -5.43 33.22
C PHE A 108 24.74 -5.77 32.34
N ALA A 109 24.48 -6.27 31.12
CA ALA A 109 25.53 -6.62 30.16
C ALA A 109 26.33 -5.41 29.66
N ASN A 110 25.68 -4.24 29.55
CA ASN A 110 26.30 -2.98 29.15
C ASN A 110 25.41 -1.78 29.52
N MET A 111 25.94 -0.56 29.31
CA MET A 111 25.22 0.70 29.60
C MET A 111 23.94 0.88 28.80
N LEU A 112 23.87 0.37 27.56
CA LEU A 112 22.68 0.49 26.72
C LEU A 112 21.52 -0.27 27.36
N GLN A 113 21.75 -1.54 27.73
CA GLN A 113 20.73 -2.36 28.37
C GLN A 113 20.31 -1.82 29.73
N GLN A 114 21.25 -1.22 30.50
CA GLN A 114 20.90 -0.58 31.77
C GLN A 114 19.99 0.64 31.56
N ARG A 115 20.25 1.47 30.55
CA ARG A 115 19.39 2.60 30.16
C ARG A 115 18.02 2.09 29.70
N ASP A 116 18.01 1.17 28.75
CA ASP A 116 16.79 0.65 28.13
C ASP A 116 15.89 -0.06 29.13
N PHE A 117 16.47 -0.81 30.07
CA PHE A 117 15.72 -1.41 31.18
C PHE A 117 14.89 -0.38 31.95
N LYS A 118 15.48 0.77 32.31
CA LYS A 118 14.77 1.83 33.04
C LYS A 118 13.60 2.37 32.23
N VAL A 119 13.79 2.57 30.93
CA VAL A 119 12.75 3.05 29.99
C VAL A 119 11.61 2.02 29.91
N ILE A 120 11.95 0.75 29.72
CA ILE A 120 10.98 -0.34 29.62
C ILE A 120 10.16 -0.49 30.91
N GLN A 121 10.81 -0.46 32.08
CA GLN A 121 10.10 -0.56 33.35
C GLN A 121 9.22 0.66 33.63
N ALA A 122 9.68 1.87 33.30
CA ALA A 122 8.86 3.09 33.41
C ALA A 122 7.61 3.01 32.52
N PHE A 123 7.77 2.53 31.28
CA PHE A 123 6.65 2.32 30.36
C PHE A 123 5.70 1.21 30.83
N LYS A 124 6.25 0.09 31.30
CA LYS A 124 5.48 -1.02 31.90
C LYS A 124 4.53 -0.53 32.99
N ASN A 125 4.99 0.38 33.86
CA ASN A 125 4.18 0.94 34.95
C ASN A 125 3.00 1.79 34.45
N LYS A 126 3.02 2.26 33.19
CA LYS A 126 1.90 2.98 32.57
C LYS A 126 0.86 2.03 31.97
N VAL A 127 1.18 0.75 31.78
CA VAL A 127 0.26 -0.26 31.25
C VAL A 127 -0.66 -0.75 32.37
N THR A 128 -1.95 -0.46 32.27
CA THR A 128 -2.96 -0.90 33.24
C THR A 128 -3.77 -2.10 32.74
N SER A 129 -3.80 -2.34 31.43
CA SER A 129 -4.40 -3.51 30.80
C SER A 129 -3.46 -4.08 29.75
N ASP A 130 -3.18 -5.38 29.87
CA ASP A 130 -2.37 -6.17 28.97
C ASP A 130 -3.02 -7.55 28.78
N PRO A 131 -4.00 -7.66 27.86
CA PRO A 131 -4.76 -8.90 27.65
C PRO A 131 -3.88 -10.07 27.21
N THR A 132 -2.79 -9.80 26.49
CA THR A 132 -1.86 -10.83 26.00
C THR A 132 -0.84 -11.25 27.05
N GLY A 133 -0.68 -10.48 28.13
CA GLY A 133 0.28 -10.74 29.19
C GLY A 133 1.74 -10.54 28.77
N ILE A 134 2.04 -9.81 27.69
CA ILE A 134 3.40 -9.60 27.18
C ILE A 134 4.31 -8.97 28.25
N THR A 135 3.76 -8.04 29.04
CA THR A 135 4.49 -7.32 30.11
C THR A 135 4.92 -8.23 31.26
N LYS A 136 4.32 -9.43 31.40
CA LYS A 136 4.72 -10.44 32.40
C LYS A 136 6.14 -10.95 32.14
N THR A 137 6.57 -10.93 30.88
CA THR A 137 7.92 -11.35 30.46
C THR A 137 8.98 -10.29 30.77
N TRP A 138 8.58 -9.05 31.03
CA TRP A 138 9.49 -7.92 31.25
C TRP A 138 9.99 -7.89 32.70
N LYS A 139 10.74 -8.93 33.10
CA LYS A 139 11.29 -9.11 34.45
C LYS A 139 12.76 -9.53 34.40
N GLY A 140 13.55 -9.01 35.34
CA GLY A 140 14.98 -9.31 35.44
C GLY A 140 15.85 -8.37 34.59
N LYS A 141 17.17 -8.58 34.61
CA LYS A 141 18.12 -7.65 33.96
C LYS A 141 18.41 -8.01 32.49
N ASN A 142 17.98 -9.18 32.01
CA ASN A 142 18.16 -9.58 30.61
C ASN A 142 16.98 -9.11 29.76
N ILE A 143 17.02 -7.83 29.36
CA ILE A 143 15.94 -7.20 28.58
C ILE A 143 15.77 -7.81 27.18
N CYS A 144 16.76 -8.56 26.69
CA CYS A 144 16.68 -9.24 25.40
C CYS A 144 15.82 -10.51 25.43
N ASP A 145 15.44 -10.98 26.63
CA ASP A 145 14.48 -12.08 26.79
C ASP A 145 13.03 -11.57 26.84
N TYR A 146 12.83 -10.26 26.85
CA TYR A 146 11.51 -9.64 26.94
C TYR A 146 10.77 -9.82 25.62
N GLN A 147 9.57 -10.39 25.68
CA GLN A 147 8.74 -10.51 24.48
C GLN A 147 8.36 -9.12 23.96
N GLY A 148 8.40 -8.98 22.64
CA GLY A 148 8.18 -7.71 21.94
C GLY A 148 9.42 -6.82 21.83
N PHE A 149 10.57 -7.22 22.38
CA PHE A 149 11.84 -6.52 22.22
C PHE A 149 12.83 -7.37 21.43
N ILE A 150 13.48 -6.75 20.45
CA ILE A 150 14.46 -7.40 19.59
C ILE A 150 15.82 -6.74 19.87
N CYS A 151 16.81 -7.55 20.26
CA CYS A 151 18.16 -7.07 20.51
C CYS A 151 19.13 -7.43 19.39
N ASP A 152 19.93 -6.45 18.97
CA ASP A 152 21.00 -6.64 17.99
C ASP A 152 22.22 -5.74 18.34
N VAL A 153 23.30 -5.87 17.59
CA VAL A 153 24.53 -5.10 17.73
C VAL A 153 24.31 -3.69 17.17
N VAL A 154 24.39 -2.70 18.06
CA VAL A 154 24.29 -1.29 17.66
C VAL A 154 25.54 -0.89 16.86
N PRO A 155 25.38 -0.37 15.63
CA PRO A 155 26.50 -0.19 14.69
C PRO A 155 27.68 0.64 15.20
N ASP A 156 27.44 1.75 15.89
CA ASP A 156 28.52 2.70 16.24
C ASP A 156 29.27 2.29 17.50
N VAL A 157 28.58 1.66 18.44
CA VAL A 157 29.13 1.29 19.76
C VAL A 157 29.50 -0.19 19.86
N LYS A 158 29.14 -1.00 18.85
CA LYS A 158 29.44 -2.44 18.75
C LYS A 158 29.01 -3.24 20.00
N GLN A 159 27.92 -2.80 20.64
CA GLN A 159 27.34 -3.44 21.80
C GLN A 159 25.92 -3.90 21.50
N ARG A 160 25.51 -5.02 22.10
CA ARG A 160 24.16 -5.55 21.95
C ARG A 160 23.16 -4.72 22.78
N GLY A 161 22.18 -4.11 22.13
CA GLY A 161 21.13 -3.30 22.73
C GLY A 161 19.78 -3.56 22.04
N ILE A 162 18.73 -2.83 22.44
CA ILE A 162 17.42 -2.96 21.80
C ILE A 162 17.48 -2.31 20.42
N ALA A 163 17.36 -3.12 19.38
CA ALA A 163 17.36 -2.71 17.98
C ALA A 163 15.95 -2.57 17.41
N GLY A 164 14.94 -3.15 18.05
CA GLY A 164 13.56 -3.01 17.59
C GLY A 164 12.54 -3.40 18.63
N VAL A 165 11.32 -2.93 18.41
CA VAL A 165 10.18 -3.19 19.29
C VAL A 165 8.98 -3.58 18.44
N ASN A 166 8.33 -4.68 18.80
CA ASN A 166 7.10 -5.15 18.16
C ASN A 166 6.02 -5.44 19.22
N PHE A 167 5.06 -4.55 19.27
CA PHE A 167 3.85 -4.60 20.09
C PHE A 167 2.59 -4.79 19.25
N ASN A 168 2.68 -5.32 18.03
CA ASN A 168 1.50 -5.53 17.19
C ASN A 168 0.49 -6.45 17.88
N ASN A 169 -0.80 -6.11 17.77
CA ASN A 169 -1.94 -6.91 18.22
C ASN A 169 -1.92 -7.24 19.72
N ARG A 170 -1.42 -6.32 20.55
CA ARG A 170 -1.32 -6.53 22.02
C ARG A 170 -2.47 -5.92 22.80
N ASN A 171 -3.25 -5.02 22.20
CA ASN A 171 -4.34 -4.32 22.87
C ASN A 171 -3.89 -3.70 24.21
N LEU A 172 -2.65 -3.18 24.25
CA LEU A 172 -2.10 -2.53 25.44
C LEU A 172 -2.85 -1.24 25.71
N TYR A 173 -3.27 -1.06 26.97
CA TYR A 173 -3.96 0.14 27.42
C TYR A 173 -3.42 0.64 28.75
N GLY A 174 -3.41 1.96 28.85
CA GLY A 174 -3.20 2.71 30.08
C GLY A 174 -3.77 4.11 29.88
N PRO A 175 -4.28 4.76 30.93
CA PRO A 175 -4.90 6.08 30.82
C PRO A 175 -3.95 7.14 30.23
N ASN A 176 -2.64 6.99 30.46
CA ASN A 176 -1.58 7.86 29.94
C ASN A 176 -0.50 7.04 29.20
N LEU A 177 -0.91 6.05 28.40
CA LEU A 177 0.02 5.21 27.65
C LEU A 177 0.53 5.94 26.39
N THR A 178 1.37 6.95 26.62
CA THR A 178 1.99 7.78 25.58
C THR A 178 3.37 7.25 25.21
N LEU A 179 3.83 7.58 24.00
CA LEU A 179 5.11 7.10 23.46
C LEU A 179 6.29 8.05 23.70
N THR A 180 6.06 9.25 24.23
CA THR A 180 7.08 10.31 24.30
C THR A 180 8.35 9.85 25.03
N GLU A 181 8.22 9.42 26.28
CA GLU A 181 9.37 8.97 27.08
C GLU A 181 9.93 7.63 26.60
N PHE A 182 9.07 6.79 26.03
CA PHE A 182 9.46 5.46 25.57
C PHE A 182 10.38 5.53 24.36
N LEU A 183 9.95 6.23 23.30
CA LEU A 183 10.72 6.37 22.07
C LEU A 183 11.98 7.21 22.28
N THR A 184 11.92 8.30 23.06
CA THR A 184 13.10 9.14 23.33
C THR A 184 14.14 8.46 24.24
N GLY A 185 13.69 7.50 25.06
CA GLY A 185 14.57 6.70 25.91
C GLY A 185 15.29 5.58 25.15
N LEU A 186 14.62 4.93 24.19
CA LEU A 186 15.17 3.83 23.39
C LEU A 186 15.87 4.35 22.12
N LYS A 187 17.03 4.99 22.30
CA LYS A 187 17.72 5.77 21.26
C LYS A 187 18.28 4.97 20.08
N ASP A 188 18.39 3.66 20.23
CA ASP A 188 19.12 2.79 19.30
C ASP A 188 18.18 1.92 18.43
N ILE A 189 16.86 2.12 18.52
CA ILE A 189 15.88 1.33 17.77
C ILE A 189 15.89 1.69 16.28
N ALA A 190 15.76 0.64 15.46
CA ALA A 190 15.59 0.74 14.02
C ALA A 190 14.12 0.65 13.60
N PHE A 191 13.27 -0.04 14.37
CA PHE A 191 11.85 -0.10 14.10
C PHE A 191 11.01 -0.09 15.39
N PHE A 192 9.85 0.55 15.30
CA PHE A 192 8.81 0.49 16.31
C PHE A 192 7.49 0.11 15.66
N HIS A 193 7.02 -1.10 15.93
CA HIS A 193 5.74 -1.61 15.44
C HIS A 193 4.74 -1.71 16.58
N ALA A 194 3.61 -1.04 16.45
CA ALA A 194 2.64 -0.86 17.52
C ALA A 194 1.19 -0.96 17.04
N ASN A 195 0.95 -1.65 15.93
CA ASN A 195 -0.37 -1.85 15.35
C ASN A 195 -1.36 -2.44 16.38
N SER A 196 -2.61 -1.98 16.35
CA SER A 196 -3.72 -2.55 17.14
C SER A 196 -3.45 -2.52 18.65
N ASN A 197 -3.24 -1.30 19.15
CA ASN A 197 -3.12 -0.98 20.57
C ASN A 197 -4.01 0.22 20.93
N ASN A 198 -3.90 0.68 22.17
CA ASN A 198 -4.66 1.83 22.67
C ASN A 198 -3.73 3.00 23.03
N PHE A 199 -2.64 3.20 22.27
CA PHE A 199 -1.69 4.30 22.49
C PHE A 199 -2.34 5.66 22.19
N THR A 200 -1.99 6.66 23.00
CA THR A 200 -2.50 8.04 22.92
C THR A 200 -1.36 9.06 22.93
N GLY A 201 -1.70 10.36 22.86
CA GLY A 201 -0.75 11.46 22.93
C GLY A 201 -0.19 11.86 21.57
N SER A 202 1.04 12.36 21.55
CA SER A 202 1.72 12.82 20.34
C SER A 202 3.01 12.04 20.12
N ILE A 203 3.49 12.07 18.87
CA ILE A 203 4.84 11.62 18.54
C ILE A 203 5.86 12.59 19.17
N PRO A 204 6.93 12.11 19.82
CA PRO A 204 7.88 12.98 20.51
C PRO A 204 8.60 13.95 19.56
N ALA A 205 8.82 15.18 20.03
CA ALA A 205 9.57 16.21 19.30
C ALA A 205 10.97 15.74 18.86
N ASP A 206 11.61 14.94 19.72
CA ASP A 206 12.97 14.45 19.51
C ASP A 206 13.03 13.15 18.71
N ILE A 207 11.97 12.74 18.00
CA ILE A 207 12.01 11.52 17.17
C ILE A 207 13.12 11.56 16.11
N GLY A 208 13.48 12.74 15.63
CA GLY A 208 14.61 12.93 14.72
C GLY A 208 15.99 12.61 15.32
N THR A 209 16.08 12.44 16.65
CA THR A 209 17.32 12.00 17.32
C THR A 209 17.54 10.49 17.24
N LEU A 210 16.52 9.72 16.83
CA LEU A 210 16.62 8.28 16.63
C LEU A 210 17.35 7.98 15.32
N ARG A 211 18.69 7.95 15.42
CA ARG A 211 19.63 7.83 14.29
C ARG A 211 19.42 6.62 13.39
N TYR A 212 18.78 5.57 13.90
CA TYR A 212 18.56 4.33 13.17
C TYR A 212 17.09 4.08 12.82
N LEU A 213 16.15 4.95 13.20
CA LEU A 213 14.73 4.67 12.98
C LEU A 213 14.41 4.66 11.48
N LEU A 214 14.14 3.46 10.97
CA LEU A 214 13.75 3.16 9.59
C LEU A 214 12.23 2.96 9.47
N GLU A 215 11.59 2.37 10.48
CA GLU A 215 10.19 1.99 10.41
C GLU A 215 9.40 2.43 11.63
N LEU A 216 8.28 3.11 11.39
CA LEU A 216 7.35 3.54 12.41
C LEU A 216 5.94 3.12 12.03
N ASP A 217 5.41 2.11 12.72
CA ASP A 217 4.03 1.65 12.58
C ASP A 217 3.25 1.97 13.86
N LEU A 218 2.36 2.96 13.75
CA LEU A 218 1.44 3.42 14.80
C LEU A 218 -0.02 3.18 14.40
N SER A 219 -0.26 2.29 13.43
CA SER A 219 -1.59 2.05 12.88
C SER A 219 -2.56 1.49 13.92
N ASN A 220 -3.85 1.73 13.74
CA ASN A 220 -4.92 1.22 14.62
C ASN A 220 -4.66 1.50 16.11
N ASN A 221 -4.58 2.78 16.45
CA ASN A 221 -4.37 3.29 17.81
C ASN A 221 -5.39 4.39 18.14
N LYS A 222 -5.17 5.13 19.23
CA LYS A 222 -6.02 6.24 19.68
C LYS A 222 -5.30 7.58 19.56
N PHE A 223 -4.39 7.73 18.60
CA PHE A 223 -3.77 9.02 18.32
C PHE A 223 -4.81 10.01 17.77
N THR A 224 -4.72 11.24 18.25
CA THR A 224 -5.66 12.34 17.94
C THR A 224 -4.87 13.61 17.61
N GLY A 225 -5.56 14.71 17.26
CA GLY A 225 -4.93 16.00 16.97
C GLY A 225 -4.49 16.14 15.51
N SER A 226 -3.55 17.05 15.23
CA SER A 226 -3.06 17.31 13.87
C SER A 226 -2.10 16.23 13.36
N PHE A 227 -1.75 16.27 12.07
CA PHE A 227 -0.62 15.50 11.54
C PHE A 227 0.63 15.70 12.42
N PRO A 228 1.34 14.63 12.81
CA PRO A 228 2.47 14.73 13.73
C PRO A 228 3.73 15.20 12.99
N TYR A 229 3.89 16.52 12.83
CA TYR A 229 5.02 17.13 12.10
C TYR A 229 6.41 16.68 12.59
N GLN A 230 6.51 16.17 13.82
CA GLN A 230 7.74 15.61 14.39
C GLN A 230 8.35 14.51 13.52
N VAL A 231 7.52 13.70 12.83
CA VAL A 231 8.01 12.62 11.94
C VAL A 231 8.86 13.16 10.79
N LEU A 232 8.69 14.43 10.43
CA LEU A 232 9.49 15.08 9.39
C LEU A 232 10.97 15.20 9.79
N HIS A 233 11.30 15.10 11.07
CA HIS A 233 12.68 15.10 11.55
C HIS A 233 13.33 13.70 11.52
N ALA A 234 12.57 12.62 11.34
CA ALA A 234 13.09 11.26 11.20
C ALA A 234 13.59 11.02 9.76
N LYS A 235 14.74 11.63 9.41
CA LYS A 235 15.26 11.66 8.03
C LYS A 235 15.73 10.31 7.46
N LYS A 236 15.73 9.24 8.26
CA LYS A 236 16.08 7.87 7.85
C LYS A 236 14.87 6.96 7.70
N LEU A 237 13.67 7.49 7.98
CA LEU A 237 12.44 6.73 7.91
C LEU A 237 12.16 6.34 6.46
N VAL A 238 11.89 5.06 6.24
CA VAL A 238 11.46 4.49 4.94
C VAL A 238 10.02 3.97 5.00
N PHE A 239 9.51 3.69 6.20
CA PHE A 239 8.14 3.21 6.42
C PHE A 239 7.44 4.06 7.49
N LEU A 240 6.33 4.69 7.10
CA LEU A 240 5.47 5.45 8.00
C LEU A 240 4.02 4.99 7.87
N ASP A 241 3.50 4.38 8.94
CA ASP A 241 2.10 3.96 9.03
C ASP A 241 1.38 4.61 10.21
N LEU A 242 0.41 5.48 9.87
CA LEU A 242 -0.44 6.21 10.79
C LEU A 242 -1.93 5.86 10.60
N ARG A 243 -2.23 4.78 9.88
CA ARG A 243 -3.61 4.44 9.49
C ARG A 243 -4.50 4.14 10.69
N PHE A 244 -5.81 4.27 10.51
CA PHE A 244 -6.79 3.92 11.55
C PHE A 244 -6.52 4.63 12.88
N ASN A 245 -6.30 5.93 12.82
CA ASN A 245 -6.24 6.82 13.96
C ASN A 245 -7.32 7.89 13.81
N THR A 246 -7.26 8.95 14.62
CA THR A 246 -8.21 10.07 14.52
C THR A 246 -7.48 11.39 14.24
N PHE A 247 -6.32 11.33 13.58
CA PHE A 247 -5.61 12.53 13.15
C PHE A 247 -6.49 13.38 12.24
N SER A 248 -6.39 14.71 12.34
CA SER A 248 -7.24 15.66 11.63
C SER A 248 -6.45 16.86 11.13
N GLY A 249 -7.13 17.75 10.41
CA GLY A 249 -6.50 18.96 9.85
C GLY A 249 -5.66 18.65 8.61
N VAL A 250 -4.53 19.34 8.48
CA VAL A 250 -3.67 19.31 7.28
C VAL A 250 -2.53 18.31 7.44
N VAL A 251 -2.18 17.62 6.35
CA VAL A 251 -0.94 16.83 6.26
C VAL A 251 0.16 17.75 5.76
N HIS A 252 1.24 17.87 6.53
CA HIS A 252 2.33 18.77 6.19
C HIS A 252 2.97 18.38 4.85
N PRO A 253 3.16 19.30 3.89
CA PRO A 253 3.60 18.98 2.53
C PRO A 253 4.98 18.31 2.48
N ASP A 254 5.86 18.58 3.44
CA ASP A 254 7.20 17.97 3.52
C ASP A 254 7.18 16.46 3.78
N VAL A 255 6.04 15.87 4.18
CA VAL A 255 5.97 14.41 4.31
C VAL A 255 6.22 13.73 2.96
N PHE A 256 5.79 14.37 1.87
CA PHE A 256 6.02 13.89 0.50
C PHE A 256 7.45 14.17 0.01
N LEU A 257 8.29 14.83 0.80
CA LEU A 257 9.71 15.05 0.51
C LEU A 257 10.62 14.09 1.29
N LEU A 258 10.05 13.30 2.21
CA LEU A 258 10.80 12.26 2.90
C LEU A 258 11.10 11.11 1.95
N ASP A 259 12.25 10.47 2.14
CA ASP A 259 12.71 9.30 1.39
C ASP A 259 11.99 8.03 1.88
N LEU A 260 10.67 7.99 1.68
CA LEU A 260 9.80 6.89 2.10
C LEU A 260 9.62 5.90 0.96
N ASP A 261 9.51 4.62 1.30
CA ASP A 261 8.97 3.57 0.43
C ASP A 261 7.45 3.43 0.63
N LEU A 262 6.98 3.59 1.88
CA LEU A 262 5.57 3.43 2.25
C LEU A 262 5.08 4.61 3.08
N LEU A 263 4.02 5.28 2.59
CA LEU A 263 3.33 6.36 3.30
C LEU A 263 1.85 6.04 3.45
N PHE A 264 1.48 5.63 4.66
CA PHE A 264 0.17 5.10 4.99
C PHE A 264 -0.55 6.02 5.96
N ILE A 265 -1.52 6.80 5.47
CA ILE A 265 -2.28 7.76 6.30
C ILE A 265 -3.81 7.65 6.13
N ASN A 266 -4.29 6.57 5.52
CA ASN A 266 -5.72 6.31 5.35
C ASN A 266 -6.48 6.09 6.67
N ASN A 267 -7.80 6.23 6.62
CA ASN A 267 -8.70 6.05 7.76
C ASN A 267 -8.32 6.99 8.92
N ASN A 268 -8.30 8.28 8.60
CA ASN A 268 -8.12 9.40 9.52
C ASN A 268 -9.14 10.49 9.14
N ASN A 269 -9.02 11.67 9.75
CA ASN A 269 -9.88 12.82 9.53
C ASN A 269 -9.13 13.98 8.83
N PHE A 270 -8.12 13.70 8.01
CA PHE A 270 -7.39 14.75 7.29
C PHE A 270 -8.29 15.46 6.28
N LYS A 271 -8.18 16.79 6.18
CA LYS A 271 -8.97 17.63 5.29
C LYS A 271 -8.12 18.74 4.69
N GLN A 272 -7.80 18.61 3.41
CA GLN A 272 -7.07 19.60 2.61
C GLN A 272 -7.11 19.26 1.13
N THR A 273 -6.58 20.14 0.29
CA THR A 273 -6.26 19.80 -1.11
C THR A 273 -4.99 18.96 -1.20
N LEU A 274 -4.84 18.21 -2.28
CA LEU A 274 -3.59 17.49 -2.57
C LEU A 274 -2.49 18.49 -2.97
N PRO A 275 -1.35 18.57 -2.25
CA PRO A 275 -0.33 19.58 -2.51
C PRO A 275 0.52 19.24 -3.74
N GLU A 276 1.21 20.24 -4.32
CA GLU A 276 2.17 20.01 -5.40
C GLU A 276 3.37 19.13 -5.00
N SER A 277 3.69 19.08 -3.70
CA SER A 277 4.74 18.21 -3.17
C SER A 277 4.42 16.72 -3.33
N LEU A 278 3.16 16.36 -3.61
CA LEU A 278 2.77 15.00 -3.98
C LEU A 278 3.61 14.46 -5.14
N GLY A 279 3.93 15.30 -6.12
CA GLY A 279 4.79 14.92 -7.24
C GLY A 279 6.25 14.65 -6.89
N SER A 280 6.69 15.03 -5.70
CA SER A 280 8.05 14.81 -5.20
C SER A 280 8.17 13.55 -4.34
N THR A 281 7.07 12.81 -4.13
CA THR A 281 7.07 11.61 -3.30
C THR A 281 7.98 10.53 -3.87
N THR A 282 8.82 9.96 -3.01
CA THR A 282 9.61 8.77 -3.33
C THR A 282 8.86 7.48 -3.02
N ALA A 283 7.71 7.56 -2.33
CA ALA A 283 6.90 6.42 -1.95
C ALA A 283 6.56 5.55 -3.15
N LEU A 284 6.67 4.23 -2.94
CA LEU A 284 6.17 3.20 -3.84
C LEU A 284 4.68 2.97 -3.59
N TYR A 285 4.28 2.99 -2.31
CA TYR A 285 2.91 2.78 -1.87
C TYR A 285 2.40 4.01 -1.14
N LEU A 286 1.40 4.67 -1.73
CA LEU A 286 0.78 5.85 -1.17
C LEU A 286 -0.72 5.64 -1.00
N THR A 287 -1.19 5.74 0.24
CA THR A 287 -2.62 5.67 0.55
C THR A 287 -3.09 6.83 1.39
N LEU A 288 -4.04 7.57 0.81
CA LEU A 288 -4.75 8.70 1.39
C LEU A 288 -6.24 8.36 1.60
N ALA A 289 -6.62 7.10 1.39
CA ALA A 289 -8.00 6.64 1.39
C ALA A 289 -8.75 6.97 2.69
N ASN A 290 -10.09 7.01 2.63
CA ASN A 290 -10.95 7.16 3.81
C ASN A 290 -10.54 8.38 4.66
N ASN A 291 -10.51 9.56 4.04
CA ASN A 291 -10.24 10.85 4.66
C ASN A 291 -11.21 11.89 4.07
N HIS A 292 -10.92 13.18 4.26
CA HIS A 292 -11.71 14.28 3.73
C HIS A 292 -10.88 15.17 2.79
N PHE A 293 -9.99 14.59 1.97
CA PHE A 293 -9.24 15.35 0.96
C PHE A 293 -10.21 15.94 -0.07
N ILE A 294 -10.03 17.22 -0.42
CA ILE A 294 -10.91 17.99 -1.30
C ILE A 294 -10.16 18.50 -2.54
N GLY A 295 -10.89 19.02 -3.53
CA GLY A 295 -10.30 19.67 -4.70
C GLY A 295 -9.70 18.67 -5.69
N GLU A 296 -8.92 19.18 -6.63
CA GLU A 296 -8.40 18.38 -7.74
C GLU A 296 -7.22 17.49 -7.36
N ILE A 297 -7.06 16.38 -8.10
CA ILE A 297 -5.81 15.63 -8.09
C ILE A 297 -4.73 16.51 -8.73
N SER A 298 -3.68 16.81 -7.96
CA SER A 298 -2.59 17.66 -8.43
C SER A 298 -1.89 17.05 -9.65
N LYS A 299 -1.76 17.84 -10.73
CA LYS A 299 -0.98 17.51 -11.94
C LYS A 299 0.46 17.07 -11.63
N SER A 300 1.00 17.54 -10.50
CA SER A 300 2.33 17.18 -10.02
C SER A 300 2.52 15.67 -9.87
N ILE A 301 1.46 14.87 -9.69
CA ILE A 301 1.53 13.42 -9.52
C ILE A 301 2.37 12.72 -10.60
N GLY A 302 2.35 13.21 -11.84
CA GLY A 302 3.16 12.65 -12.93
C GLY A 302 4.67 12.75 -12.71
N ARG A 303 5.14 13.67 -11.85
CA ARG A 303 6.57 13.78 -11.48
C ARG A 303 7.06 12.59 -10.64
N ALA A 304 6.13 11.89 -9.97
CA ALA A 304 6.42 10.68 -9.20
C ALA A 304 6.38 9.39 -10.05
N ALA A 305 6.40 9.51 -11.38
CA ALA A 305 6.38 8.39 -12.33
C ALA A 305 7.51 7.35 -12.15
N LYS A 306 8.61 7.74 -11.50
CA LYS A 306 9.76 6.84 -11.27
C LYS A 306 9.57 5.92 -10.07
N THR A 307 8.65 6.23 -9.17
CA THR A 307 8.54 5.62 -7.85
C THR A 307 7.19 4.96 -7.61
N LEU A 308 6.08 5.69 -7.80
CA LEU A 308 4.74 5.20 -7.46
C LEU A 308 4.38 3.89 -8.18
N GLN A 309 3.99 2.91 -7.37
CA GLN A 309 3.44 1.63 -7.78
C GLN A 309 1.95 1.55 -7.43
N GLU A 310 1.59 1.91 -6.20
CA GLU A 310 0.21 1.89 -5.75
C GLU A 310 -0.24 3.26 -5.23
N VAL A 311 -1.38 3.72 -5.76
CA VAL A 311 -1.99 5.01 -5.42
C VAL A 311 -3.44 4.79 -5.03
N LEU A 312 -3.74 4.96 -3.73
CA LEU A 312 -5.06 4.71 -3.16
C LEU A 312 -5.65 5.99 -2.56
N PHE A 313 -6.53 6.65 -3.31
CA PHE A 313 -7.23 7.88 -2.92
C PHE A 313 -8.73 7.69 -2.70
N LEU A 314 -9.21 6.44 -2.65
CA LEU A 314 -10.63 6.14 -2.52
C LEU A 314 -11.29 6.74 -1.27
N ASN A 315 -12.60 6.98 -1.35
CA ASN A 315 -13.44 7.47 -0.25
C ASN A 315 -12.88 8.78 0.35
N ASN A 316 -12.83 9.80 -0.51
CA ASN A 316 -12.48 11.17 -0.17
C ASN A 316 -13.55 12.12 -0.79
N GLN A 317 -13.27 13.42 -0.81
CA GLN A 317 -14.12 14.46 -1.39
C GLN A 317 -13.41 15.14 -2.58
N LEU A 318 -12.58 14.37 -3.31
CA LEU A 318 -11.82 14.90 -4.45
C LEU A 318 -12.79 15.27 -5.58
N THR A 319 -12.53 16.39 -6.24
CA THR A 319 -13.36 16.96 -7.31
C THR A 319 -12.53 17.26 -8.55
N GLY A 320 -13.17 17.78 -9.60
CA GLY A 320 -12.49 18.15 -10.85
C GLY A 320 -12.18 16.93 -11.74
N CYS A 321 -11.36 17.15 -12.76
CA CYS A 321 -11.07 16.14 -13.77
C CYS A 321 -9.75 15.41 -13.51
N LEU A 322 -9.65 14.17 -13.98
CA LEU A 322 -8.40 13.42 -13.92
C LEU A 322 -7.33 14.12 -14.77
N PRO A 323 -6.15 14.45 -14.21
CA PRO A 323 -5.04 15.02 -14.97
C PRO A 323 -4.42 13.97 -15.89
N TYR A 324 -4.00 14.37 -17.10
CA TYR A 324 -3.36 13.46 -18.04
C TYR A 324 -2.02 12.92 -17.48
N GLU A 325 -1.39 13.66 -16.58
CA GLU A 325 -0.11 13.34 -15.95
C GLU A 325 -0.14 12.00 -15.19
N ILE A 326 -1.32 11.50 -14.81
CA ILE A 326 -1.46 10.13 -14.27
C ILE A 326 -0.95 9.09 -15.28
N GLY A 327 -1.15 9.31 -16.58
CA GLY A 327 -0.63 8.43 -17.64
C GLY A 327 0.90 8.36 -17.71
N LEU A 328 1.63 9.21 -16.98
CA LEU A 328 3.09 9.11 -16.85
C LEU A 328 3.52 8.02 -15.85
N LEU A 329 2.63 7.54 -14.98
CA LEU A 329 2.91 6.57 -13.92
C LEU A 329 3.06 5.13 -14.46
N LYS A 330 4.03 4.91 -15.34
CA LYS A 330 4.24 3.64 -16.05
C LYS A 330 4.54 2.43 -15.16
N LYS A 331 5.01 2.67 -13.93
CA LYS A 331 5.28 1.63 -12.93
C LYS A 331 4.06 1.29 -12.07
N SER A 332 2.99 2.06 -12.17
CA SER A 332 1.83 1.88 -11.31
C SER A 332 1.04 0.62 -11.70
N THR A 333 0.77 -0.20 -10.70
CA THR A 333 -0.01 -1.44 -10.78
C THR A 333 -1.42 -1.25 -10.23
N VAL A 334 -1.59 -0.36 -9.26
CA VAL A 334 -2.88 -0.08 -8.62
C VAL A 334 -3.16 1.42 -8.60
N PHE A 335 -4.29 1.82 -9.16
CA PHE A 335 -4.82 3.18 -9.07
C PHE A 335 -6.30 3.15 -8.67
N ASP A 336 -6.58 3.59 -7.45
CA ASP A 336 -7.94 3.63 -6.90
C ASP A 336 -8.34 5.05 -6.48
N VAL A 337 -9.33 5.60 -7.17
CA VAL A 337 -9.97 6.89 -6.86
C VAL A 337 -11.47 6.73 -6.64
N GLY A 338 -11.92 5.51 -6.33
CA GLY A 338 -13.33 5.21 -6.13
C GLY A 338 -13.96 6.03 -5.00
N PHE A 339 -15.28 6.23 -5.04
CA PHE A 339 -16.00 6.98 -4.00
C PHE A 339 -15.44 8.40 -3.79
N ASN A 340 -15.46 9.20 -4.86
CA ASN A 340 -15.12 10.61 -4.83
C ASN A 340 -16.17 11.41 -5.65
N ASP A 341 -15.92 12.70 -5.81
CA ASP A 341 -16.74 13.61 -6.62
C ASP A 341 -16.03 14.00 -7.95
N LEU A 342 -15.12 13.16 -8.44
CA LEU A 342 -14.36 13.39 -9.68
C LEU A 342 -15.27 13.33 -10.89
N THR A 343 -14.95 14.11 -11.92
CA THR A 343 -15.77 14.23 -13.14
C THR A 343 -14.91 14.27 -14.41
N GLY A 344 -15.55 14.46 -15.56
CA GLY A 344 -14.88 14.46 -16.86
C GLY A 344 -14.79 13.08 -17.52
N PRO A 345 -14.23 13.02 -18.73
CA PRO A 345 -13.86 11.75 -19.36
C PRO A 345 -12.54 11.20 -18.79
N ILE A 346 -12.27 9.92 -19.04
CA ILE A 346 -10.96 9.31 -18.76
C ILE A 346 -9.94 9.87 -19.77
N PRO A 347 -8.81 10.46 -19.33
CA PRO A 347 -7.78 10.96 -20.23
C PRO A 347 -7.18 9.84 -21.10
N HIS A 348 -6.93 10.10 -22.38
CA HIS A 348 -6.33 9.14 -23.29
C HIS A 348 -4.93 8.71 -22.87
N SER A 349 -4.23 9.52 -22.07
CA SER A 349 -2.93 9.18 -21.49
C SER A 349 -2.95 7.92 -20.62
N PHE A 350 -4.11 7.48 -20.12
CA PHE A 350 -4.23 6.24 -19.32
C PHE A 350 -3.83 4.99 -20.11
N GLN A 351 -3.84 5.02 -21.44
CA GLN A 351 -3.30 3.93 -22.26
C GLN A 351 -1.77 3.71 -22.06
N CYS A 352 -1.08 4.66 -21.45
CA CYS A 352 0.35 4.60 -21.17
C CYS A 352 0.69 3.90 -19.83
N LEU A 353 -0.32 3.47 -19.07
CA LEU A 353 -0.18 2.78 -17.78
C LEU A 353 0.18 1.30 -17.99
N GLU A 354 1.36 1.04 -18.56
CA GLU A 354 1.81 -0.27 -19.07
C GLU A 354 1.78 -1.40 -18.03
N LYS A 355 1.86 -1.09 -16.74
CA LYS A 355 1.86 -2.05 -15.62
C LYS A 355 0.57 -2.09 -14.82
N MET A 356 -0.49 -1.40 -15.26
CA MET A 356 -1.74 -1.32 -14.52
C MET A 356 -2.44 -2.68 -14.44
N GLU A 357 -2.68 -3.14 -13.22
CA GLU A 357 -3.38 -4.39 -12.92
C GLU A 357 -4.78 -4.09 -12.38
N LEU A 358 -4.90 -3.13 -11.45
CA LEU A 358 -6.16 -2.71 -10.83
C LEU A 358 -6.41 -1.22 -11.04
N LEU A 359 -7.46 -0.91 -11.80
CA LEU A 359 -7.94 0.45 -12.02
C LEU A 359 -9.37 0.60 -11.47
N ASN A 360 -9.54 1.37 -10.40
CA ASN A 360 -10.85 1.60 -9.78
C ASN A 360 -11.24 3.08 -9.88
N LEU A 361 -12.24 3.35 -10.71
CA LEU A 361 -12.85 4.65 -10.95
C LEU A 361 -14.31 4.70 -10.48
N ALA A 362 -14.77 3.70 -9.73
CA ALA A 362 -16.17 3.53 -9.39
C ALA A 362 -16.71 4.64 -8.49
N HIS A 363 -18.03 4.84 -8.47
CA HIS A 363 -18.69 5.82 -7.59
C HIS A 363 -18.11 7.24 -7.73
N ASN A 364 -18.16 7.77 -8.94
CA ASN A 364 -17.74 9.14 -9.28
C ASN A 364 -18.78 9.75 -10.25
N LYS A 365 -18.41 10.87 -10.90
CA LYS A 365 -19.20 11.59 -11.90
C LYS A 365 -18.51 11.58 -13.27
N PHE A 366 -17.77 10.52 -13.60
CA PHE A 366 -17.13 10.38 -14.91
C PHE A 366 -18.15 10.12 -16.01
N TYR A 367 -17.87 10.58 -17.23
CA TYR A 367 -18.82 10.53 -18.35
C TYR A 367 -18.11 10.36 -19.72
N ASN A 368 -18.89 10.36 -20.80
CA ASN A 368 -18.49 10.02 -22.17
C ASN A 368 -18.13 8.53 -22.31
N GLU A 369 -17.13 8.21 -23.13
CA GLU A 369 -16.72 6.85 -23.45
C GLU A 369 -15.66 6.34 -22.48
N VAL A 370 -15.69 5.03 -22.22
CA VAL A 370 -14.52 4.33 -21.68
C VAL A 370 -13.55 4.14 -22.86
N PRO A 371 -12.33 4.72 -22.83
CA PRO A 371 -11.43 4.67 -23.97
C PRO A 371 -10.98 3.23 -24.28
N GLU A 372 -11.14 2.80 -25.53
CA GLU A 372 -10.77 1.44 -25.97
C GLU A 372 -9.31 1.08 -25.70
N ALA A 373 -8.42 2.07 -25.77
CA ALA A 373 -7.01 1.87 -25.50
C ALA A 373 -6.70 1.51 -24.04
N VAL A 374 -7.52 1.96 -23.07
CA VAL A 374 -7.38 1.58 -21.66
C VAL A 374 -7.76 0.10 -21.48
N CYS A 375 -8.78 -0.38 -22.19
CA CYS A 375 -9.16 -1.80 -22.20
C CYS A 375 -8.17 -2.71 -22.96
N ASN A 376 -7.16 -2.13 -23.63
CA ASN A 376 -6.06 -2.84 -24.27
C ASN A 376 -4.79 -2.92 -23.40
N LEU A 377 -4.80 -2.37 -22.18
CA LEU A 377 -3.67 -2.48 -21.27
C LEU A 377 -3.35 -3.97 -20.99
N PRO A 378 -2.07 -4.37 -21.05
CA PRO A 378 -1.69 -5.78 -21.11
C PRO A 378 -1.89 -6.52 -19.79
N GLU A 379 -1.66 -5.86 -18.66
CA GLU A 379 -1.69 -6.47 -17.31
C GLU A 379 -3.04 -6.25 -16.59
N LEU A 380 -4.00 -5.59 -17.23
CA LEU A 380 -5.24 -5.17 -16.58
C LEU A 380 -6.11 -6.38 -16.23
N SER A 381 -6.27 -6.63 -14.93
CA SER A 381 -6.98 -7.79 -14.37
C SER A 381 -8.25 -7.41 -13.63
N ASN A 382 -8.34 -6.17 -13.13
CA ASN A 382 -9.53 -5.63 -12.50
C ASN A 382 -9.71 -4.15 -12.87
N PHE A 383 -10.78 -3.85 -13.58
CA PHE A 383 -11.14 -2.50 -13.99
C PHE A 383 -12.60 -2.23 -13.62
N THR A 384 -12.86 -1.24 -12.79
CA THR A 384 -14.25 -0.86 -12.48
C THR A 384 -14.48 0.61 -12.74
N VAL A 385 -15.54 0.88 -13.50
CA VAL A 385 -16.08 2.22 -13.77
C VAL A 385 -17.53 2.29 -13.32
N SER A 386 -17.96 1.36 -12.47
CA SER A 386 -19.34 1.26 -12.01
C SER A 386 -19.80 2.53 -11.27
N TYR A 387 -21.10 2.79 -11.26
CA TYR A 387 -21.69 3.95 -10.59
C TYR A 387 -21.17 5.32 -11.12
N ASN A 388 -20.96 5.44 -12.43
CA ASN A 388 -20.61 6.70 -13.12
C ASN A 388 -21.70 7.08 -14.14
N TYR A 389 -21.38 7.92 -15.14
CA TYR A 389 -22.26 8.37 -16.21
C TYR A 389 -21.64 8.10 -17.60
N PHE A 390 -20.85 7.03 -17.75
CA PHE A 390 -20.34 6.63 -19.06
C PHE A 390 -21.49 6.25 -20.00
N THR A 391 -21.38 6.62 -21.27
CA THR A 391 -22.43 6.45 -22.29
C THR A 391 -22.12 5.35 -23.28
N GLN A 392 -20.85 4.98 -23.43
CA GLN A 392 -20.42 4.00 -24.43
C GLN A 392 -19.17 3.24 -24.01
N VAL A 393 -19.08 2.03 -24.54
CA VAL A 393 -17.91 1.13 -24.48
C VAL A 393 -17.75 0.49 -25.85
N GLY A 394 -16.52 0.37 -26.35
CA GLY A 394 -16.24 -0.25 -27.63
C GLY A 394 -15.98 -1.76 -27.53
N PRO A 395 -15.54 -2.39 -28.63
CA PRO A 395 -15.44 -3.85 -28.74
C PRO A 395 -14.53 -4.49 -27.71
N ARG A 396 -13.34 -3.90 -27.44
CA ARG A 396 -12.39 -4.47 -26.50
C ARG A 396 -12.90 -4.37 -25.07
N CYS A 397 -13.44 -3.22 -24.68
CA CYS A 397 -14.04 -3.08 -23.35
C CYS A 397 -15.20 -4.07 -23.15
N ARG A 398 -16.00 -4.35 -24.19
CA ARG A 398 -17.06 -5.37 -24.15
C ARG A 398 -16.54 -6.79 -23.95
N GLU A 399 -15.36 -7.12 -24.48
CA GLU A 399 -14.71 -8.39 -24.17
C GLU A 399 -14.32 -8.49 -22.69
N LEU A 400 -13.79 -7.42 -22.10
CA LEU A 400 -13.44 -7.38 -20.68
C LEU A 400 -14.68 -7.49 -19.78
N ILE A 401 -15.81 -6.87 -20.17
CA ILE A 401 -17.09 -7.02 -19.46
C ILE A 401 -17.53 -8.48 -19.44
N LYS A 402 -17.46 -9.18 -20.59
CA LYS A 402 -17.81 -10.61 -20.69
C LYS A 402 -16.90 -11.51 -19.84
N LYS A 403 -15.66 -11.10 -19.62
CA LYS A 403 -14.67 -11.80 -18.77
C LYS A 403 -14.73 -11.40 -17.30
N GLU A 404 -15.67 -10.54 -16.92
CA GLU A 404 -15.79 -10.00 -15.55
C GLU A 404 -14.54 -9.23 -15.08
N ILE A 405 -13.68 -8.79 -16.01
CA ILE A 405 -12.54 -7.92 -15.74
C ILE A 405 -12.99 -6.46 -15.65
N LEU A 406 -13.97 -6.07 -16.47
CA LEU A 406 -14.52 -4.70 -16.50
C LEU A 406 -15.94 -4.63 -15.95
N ASP A 407 -16.14 -3.95 -14.81
CA ASP A 407 -17.48 -3.63 -14.28
C ASP A 407 -17.94 -2.24 -14.71
N VAL A 408 -19.08 -2.21 -15.43
CA VAL A 408 -19.73 -0.99 -15.96
C VAL A 408 -21.15 -0.78 -15.42
N LYS A 409 -21.56 -1.50 -14.37
CA LYS A 409 -22.91 -1.35 -13.78
C LYS A 409 -23.17 0.10 -13.34
N MET A 410 -24.43 0.49 -13.34
CA MET A 410 -24.88 1.81 -12.86
C MET A 410 -24.22 2.97 -13.63
N ASN A 411 -24.13 2.83 -14.95
CA ASN A 411 -23.74 3.89 -15.90
C ASN A 411 -24.92 4.31 -16.79
N CYS A 412 -24.65 5.02 -17.89
CA CYS A 412 -25.64 5.48 -18.87
C CYS A 412 -25.45 4.79 -20.24
N ILE A 413 -25.03 3.53 -20.25
CA ILE A 413 -24.73 2.76 -21.47
C ILE A 413 -26.00 2.05 -21.96
N LEU A 414 -26.68 2.61 -22.96
CA LEU A 414 -28.06 2.21 -23.33
C LEU A 414 -28.25 0.73 -23.68
N ASP A 415 -27.23 0.07 -24.21
CA ASP A 415 -27.32 -1.30 -24.73
C ASP A 415 -26.79 -2.38 -23.77
N LEU A 416 -26.51 -2.02 -22.51
CA LEU A 416 -26.04 -2.95 -21.48
C LEU A 416 -27.04 -3.07 -20.32
N PRO A 417 -27.07 -4.20 -19.59
CA PRO A 417 -27.93 -4.37 -18.43
C PRO A 417 -27.43 -3.61 -17.20
N ASN A 418 -28.30 -3.48 -16.18
CA ASN A 418 -27.99 -2.90 -14.87
C ASN A 418 -27.46 -1.46 -14.93
N GLN A 419 -28.07 -0.62 -15.76
CA GLN A 419 -27.70 0.78 -15.97
C GLN A 419 -28.62 1.71 -15.16
N ARG A 420 -28.20 2.97 -15.03
CA ARG A 420 -29.01 4.02 -14.41
C ARG A 420 -30.31 4.23 -15.18
N SER A 421 -31.30 4.82 -14.49
CA SER A 421 -32.54 5.20 -15.16
C SER A 421 -32.27 6.27 -16.23
N PRO A 422 -33.04 6.28 -17.34
CA PRO A 422 -32.93 7.34 -18.34
C PRO A 422 -33.10 8.75 -17.75
N THR A 423 -33.97 8.90 -16.74
CA THR A 423 -34.20 10.16 -16.04
C THR A 423 -32.97 10.64 -15.28
N ASP A 424 -32.25 9.73 -14.60
CA ASP A 424 -31.02 10.10 -13.87
C ASP A 424 -29.91 10.51 -14.82
N CYS A 425 -29.74 9.78 -15.93
CA CYS A 425 -28.79 10.14 -16.99
C CYS A 425 -29.14 11.51 -17.60
N ALA A 426 -30.40 11.73 -17.99
CA ALA A 426 -30.84 13.00 -18.56
C ALA A 426 -30.61 14.18 -17.60
N ARG A 427 -30.88 14.00 -16.30
CA ARG A 427 -30.64 15.02 -15.26
C ARG A 427 -29.15 15.36 -15.12
N PHE A 428 -28.27 14.37 -15.22
CA PHE A 428 -26.83 14.63 -15.18
C PHE A 428 -26.36 15.41 -16.42
N PHE A 429 -26.75 14.96 -17.62
CA PHE A 429 -26.34 15.59 -18.87
C PHE A 429 -26.98 16.97 -19.12
N SER A 430 -28.08 17.33 -18.44
CA SER A 430 -28.62 18.70 -18.51
C SER A 430 -27.71 19.75 -17.87
N ASN A 431 -26.83 19.35 -16.94
CA ASN A 431 -25.89 20.23 -16.23
C ASN A 431 -24.50 19.57 -16.18
N LEU A 432 -23.91 19.35 -17.35
CA LEU A 432 -22.65 18.62 -17.48
C LEU A 432 -21.46 19.41 -16.89
N PRO A 433 -20.71 18.85 -15.92
CA PRO A 433 -19.50 19.50 -15.42
C PRO A 433 -18.42 19.60 -16.51
N SER A 434 -17.87 20.80 -16.74
CA SER A 434 -16.83 21.00 -17.75
C SER A 434 -15.43 20.79 -17.18
N CYS A 435 -14.56 20.12 -17.93
CA CYS A 435 -13.12 20.15 -17.68
C CYS A 435 -12.48 21.39 -18.32
N PRO A 436 -11.64 22.15 -17.60
CA PRO A 436 -11.09 23.42 -18.09
C PRO A 436 -10.11 23.24 -19.26
N ASP A 437 -9.35 22.14 -19.29
CA ASP A 437 -8.36 21.87 -20.33
C ASP A 437 -8.74 20.65 -21.17
N LYS A 438 -9.44 20.89 -22.28
CA LYS A 438 -9.87 19.82 -23.19
C LYS A 438 -8.72 19.19 -23.98
N LYS A 439 -7.61 19.93 -24.19
CA LYS A 439 -6.50 19.43 -25.01
C LYS A 439 -5.74 18.33 -24.26
N SER A 440 -5.53 18.50 -22.96
CA SER A 440 -4.85 17.48 -22.14
C SER A 440 -5.61 16.16 -22.08
N LEU A 441 -6.95 16.16 -22.16
CA LEU A 441 -7.74 14.93 -22.15
C LEU A 441 -7.41 13.99 -23.34
N THR A 442 -6.98 14.56 -24.46
CA THR A 442 -6.60 13.79 -25.67
C THR A 442 -5.09 13.57 -25.82
N TYR A 443 -4.29 14.18 -24.93
CA TYR A 443 -2.84 14.08 -25.00
C TYR A 443 -2.35 12.70 -24.56
N ILE A 444 -1.40 12.14 -25.30
CA ILE A 444 -0.87 10.79 -25.11
C ILE A 444 0.66 10.86 -25.04
N PRO A 445 1.25 10.87 -23.83
CA PRO A 445 2.68 11.06 -23.65
C PRO A 445 3.54 9.90 -24.16
N CYS A 446 2.97 8.70 -24.33
CA CYS A 446 3.68 7.53 -24.85
C CYS A 446 3.56 7.34 -26.38
N SER A 447 2.91 8.27 -27.10
CA SER A 447 2.76 8.16 -28.56
C SER A 447 4.07 8.49 -29.29
N LYS A 448 4.37 7.74 -30.37
CA LYS A 448 5.56 7.99 -31.20
C LYS A 448 5.43 9.36 -31.88
N GLY A 449 6.15 10.36 -31.37
CA GLY A 449 6.13 11.75 -31.87
C GLY A 449 6.27 12.81 -30.79
N TYR A 450 5.98 12.48 -29.52
CA TYR A 450 6.19 13.36 -28.38
C TYR A 450 7.43 12.90 -27.61
N SER A 451 8.49 13.73 -27.61
CA SER A 451 9.70 13.43 -26.85
C SER A 451 9.51 13.84 -25.39
N SER A 452 10.24 13.25 -24.46
CA SER A 452 10.16 13.53 -23.01
C SER A 452 10.47 14.99 -22.61
N ASN A 453 10.86 15.84 -23.57
CA ASN A 453 11.06 17.28 -23.40
C ASN A 453 9.85 18.13 -23.83
N ASP A 454 8.82 17.54 -24.45
CA ASP A 454 7.57 18.23 -24.78
C ASP A 454 6.66 18.24 -23.55
N GLN A 455 7.10 18.93 -22.49
CA GLN A 455 6.11 19.54 -21.60
C GLN A 455 5.30 20.51 -22.47
N LEU A 456 3.98 20.54 -22.29
CA LEU A 456 3.13 21.58 -22.89
C LEU A 456 3.59 22.95 -22.35
N GLU A 457 4.67 23.52 -22.90
CA GLU A 457 4.95 24.94 -22.80
C GLU A 457 3.83 25.66 -23.54
N ALA A 458 3.22 26.63 -22.86
CA ALA A 458 2.00 27.32 -23.28
C ALA A 458 2.14 28.17 -24.56
N SER A 459 3.25 28.07 -25.30
CA SER A 459 3.55 28.93 -26.44
C SER A 459 4.53 28.26 -27.41
N ASN A 460 4.02 27.36 -28.26
CA ASN A 460 4.47 27.11 -29.64
C ASN A 460 4.22 25.66 -30.05
N VAL A 461 3.05 25.37 -30.62
CA VAL A 461 2.94 24.23 -31.54
C VAL A 461 2.06 24.66 -32.72
N GLN A 462 2.73 24.82 -33.86
CA GLN A 462 2.13 25.14 -35.15
C GLN A 462 1.50 23.87 -35.73
N TRP A 463 0.27 24.02 -36.21
CA TRP A 463 -0.64 22.95 -36.62
C TRP A 463 -0.16 22.15 -37.83
N ALA A 464 -0.33 20.83 -37.79
CA ALA A 464 -0.73 20.07 -38.97
C ALA A 464 -2.25 19.82 -38.86
N THR A 465 -3.00 20.36 -39.81
CA THR A 465 -4.46 20.20 -39.91
C THR A 465 -4.83 18.75 -40.23
N PRO A 466 -5.73 18.10 -39.48
CA PRO A 466 -6.36 16.87 -39.93
C PRO A 466 -7.36 17.17 -41.05
N SER A 467 -7.36 16.36 -42.12
CA SER A 467 -8.38 16.42 -43.17
C SER A 467 -9.80 16.30 -42.59
N PRO A 468 -10.78 17.04 -43.13
CA PRO A 468 -12.16 16.96 -42.64
C PRO A 468 -12.75 15.58 -42.91
N ALA A 469 -13.23 14.92 -41.86
CA ALA A 469 -14.11 13.77 -42.00
C ALA A 469 -15.44 14.18 -42.66
N PRO A 470 -16.02 13.34 -43.53
CA PRO A 470 -17.29 13.66 -44.18
C PRO A 470 -18.44 13.78 -43.16
N ALA A 471 -19.32 14.75 -43.39
CA ALA A 471 -20.43 15.08 -42.51
C ALA A 471 -21.39 13.90 -42.28
N PRO A 472 -21.97 13.76 -41.08
CA PRO A 472 -22.99 12.75 -40.82
C PRO A 472 -24.27 13.05 -41.59
N LEU A 473 -24.69 12.10 -42.43
CA LEU A 473 -26.00 12.11 -43.08
C LEU A 473 -27.09 11.92 -42.03
N TRP A 474 -27.87 12.97 -41.78
CA TRP A 474 -29.11 12.90 -41.03
C TRP A 474 -30.11 12.05 -41.82
N ARG A 475 -30.36 10.81 -41.40
CA ARG A 475 -31.54 10.06 -41.82
C ARG A 475 -32.57 10.07 -40.69
N SER A 476 -33.62 10.86 -40.91
CA SER A 476 -34.86 10.76 -40.16
C SER A 476 -35.50 9.39 -40.44
N TYR A 477 -35.64 8.55 -39.41
CA TYR A 477 -36.53 7.40 -39.49
C TYR A 477 -37.92 7.87 -39.09
N GLY A 478 -38.79 7.92 -40.09
CA GLY A 478 -40.21 8.22 -39.96
C GLY A 478 -40.95 7.18 -39.14
N ALA A 479 -42.11 7.64 -38.67
CA ALA A 479 -43.09 6.93 -37.87
C ALA A 479 -43.40 5.51 -38.39
N LEU A 480 -43.36 4.55 -37.46
CA LEU A 480 -44.15 3.33 -37.55
C LEU A 480 -45.42 3.56 -36.72
N SER A 481 -46.55 3.72 -37.40
CA SER A 481 -47.88 3.61 -36.78
C SER A 481 -48.13 2.17 -36.35
N PRO A 482 -48.70 1.92 -35.17
CA PRO A 482 -49.53 0.75 -34.92
C PRO A 482 -51.01 1.08 -35.17
N ASN A 483 -51.77 0.04 -35.50
CA ASN A 483 -53.20 0.00 -35.88
C ASN A 483 -54.15 0.95 -35.13
#